data_AF-A0A7S3P7K6-F1
#
_entry.id   AF-A0A7S3P7K6-F1
#
_cell.length_a   1.000
_cell.length_b   1.000
_cell.length_c   1.000
_cell.angle_alpha   90.00
_cell.angle_beta   90.00
_cell.angle_gamma   90.00
#
_symmetry.space_group_name_H-M   'P 1'
#
loop_
_entity.id
_entity.type
_entity.pdbx_description
1 polymer ?
#
loop_
_entity_poly.entity_id
_entity_poly.type
_entity_poly.pdbx_seq_one_letter_code
_entity_poly.pdbx_strand_id
1 'polypeptide(L)'
;MKYFISHLSILRCLICYGFLELILQCGNCSSSSSNRGAADAFSLTPSTPPRNRAITRNELPTTTSQNFPTSWQGLLYPNKRRRRTATFALEMALVPLPSEELEQLLSVGPPTGEQYATYWGRTPQERYGRILESSIVSFLGVFFSYFLSFVMGGFVATILGTLFFFWGILSPQFKAAQRNWEFLGGRQLVDPWKGGDPDGAGLYGALYLGFVDDVCVVEQSTDTREYDLADFEDYTMETDDLEQYTGEPYLLRVRLRDSKGRELQIHTRMSEEYLDIQTKMPVMAILLSTRRKFDKLAAITDLFVPEADCWIGDYPYLNRVEVQSLLAEDDEIWAGLEQEGGFAAAEVEAWEPSPLEDDDLDKGSTNKDDEDDPNSLGREKVRVQRRGRRL
;
A
#
# COMPACT_ATOMS: atom_id res chain seq x y z
N MET A 1 23.54 -39.51 -21.16
CA MET A 1 23.70 -38.11 -20.70
C MET A 1 23.43 -37.06 -21.78
N LYS A 2 23.99 -37.14 -23.01
CA LYS A 2 23.73 -36.12 -24.06
C LYS A 2 22.25 -35.98 -24.49
N TYR A 3 21.49 -37.08 -24.50
CA TYR A 3 20.04 -37.05 -24.79
C TYR A 3 19.19 -36.40 -23.68
N PHE A 4 19.66 -36.44 -22.43
CA PHE A 4 18.91 -35.88 -21.28
C PHE A 4 19.00 -34.35 -21.25
N ILE A 5 20.14 -33.78 -21.66
CA ILE A 5 20.36 -32.33 -21.73
C ILE A 5 19.58 -31.69 -22.90
N SER A 6 19.43 -32.42 -24.02
CA SER A 6 18.66 -31.94 -25.17
C SER A 6 17.15 -31.89 -24.89
N HIS A 7 16.61 -32.89 -24.17
CA HIS A 7 15.21 -32.88 -23.73
C HIS A 7 14.92 -31.81 -22.66
N LEU A 8 15.87 -31.50 -21.77
CA LEU A 8 15.69 -30.44 -20.78
C LEU A 8 15.59 -29.03 -21.40
N SER A 9 16.29 -28.78 -22.51
CA SER A 9 16.20 -27.50 -23.22
C SER A 9 14.89 -27.33 -23.98
N ILE A 10 14.37 -28.42 -24.55
CA ILE A 10 13.05 -28.43 -25.23
C ILE A 10 11.93 -28.28 -24.20
N LEU A 11 12.07 -28.90 -23.01
CA LEU A 11 11.10 -28.75 -21.92
C LEU A 11 11.10 -27.32 -21.35
N ARG A 12 12.26 -26.67 -21.23
CA ARG A 12 12.36 -25.24 -20.87
C ARG A 12 11.68 -24.33 -21.91
N CYS A 13 11.84 -24.61 -23.20
CA CYS A 13 11.14 -23.87 -24.25
C CYS A 13 9.63 -24.09 -24.23
N LEU A 14 9.15 -25.33 -24.03
CA LEU A 14 7.72 -25.64 -24.01
C LEU A 14 7.01 -25.11 -22.76
N ILE A 15 7.66 -25.12 -21.59
CA ILE A 15 7.11 -24.53 -20.38
C ILE A 15 7.07 -23.01 -20.48
N CYS A 16 8.11 -22.36 -21.04
CA CYS A 16 8.07 -20.91 -21.25
C CYS A 16 7.05 -20.49 -22.32
N TYR A 17 6.94 -21.21 -23.46
CA TYR A 17 6.00 -20.83 -24.52
C TYR A 17 4.55 -21.17 -24.21
N GLY A 18 4.28 -22.36 -23.63
CA GLY A 18 2.92 -22.78 -23.31
C GLY A 18 2.30 -21.96 -22.17
N PHE A 19 3.12 -21.52 -21.21
CA PHE A 19 2.65 -20.70 -20.10
C PHE A 19 2.43 -19.23 -20.49
N LEU A 20 3.22 -18.71 -21.44
CA LEU A 20 3.04 -17.36 -21.98
C LEU A 20 1.80 -17.25 -22.89
N GLU A 21 1.49 -18.29 -23.68
CA GLU A 21 0.25 -18.32 -24.47
C GLU A 21 -1.00 -18.45 -23.61
N LEU A 22 -0.96 -19.22 -22.52
CA LEU A 22 -2.12 -19.36 -21.62
C LEU A 22 -2.44 -18.04 -20.90
N ILE A 23 -1.41 -17.25 -20.57
CA ILE A 23 -1.56 -15.91 -19.98
C ILE A 23 -2.07 -14.91 -21.04
N LEU A 24 -1.60 -14.98 -22.29
CA LEU A 24 -2.06 -14.11 -23.38
C LEU A 24 -3.49 -14.44 -23.85
N GLN A 25 -3.93 -15.70 -23.78
CA GLN A 25 -5.31 -16.08 -24.13
C GLN A 25 -6.34 -15.65 -23.07
N CYS A 26 -5.97 -15.57 -21.80
CA CYS A 26 -6.84 -14.98 -20.76
C CYS A 26 -6.99 -13.46 -20.90
N GLY A 27 -6.04 -12.76 -21.54
CA GLY A 27 -6.09 -11.31 -21.75
C GLY A 27 -6.98 -10.83 -22.91
N ASN A 28 -7.36 -11.70 -23.84
CA ASN A 28 -8.04 -11.30 -25.10
C ASN A 28 -9.52 -11.71 -25.23
N CYS A 29 -10.15 -12.19 -24.17
CA CYS A 29 -11.59 -12.48 -24.16
C CYS A 29 -12.41 -11.21 -23.87
N SER A 30 -12.48 -10.29 -24.84
CA SER A 30 -13.38 -9.14 -24.81
C SER A 30 -13.71 -8.66 -26.22
N SER A 31 -14.65 -9.32 -26.90
CA SER A 31 -15.64 -8.70 -27.82
C SER A 31 -16.33 -9.72 -28.73
N SER A 32 -17.49 -10.23 -28.31
CA SER A 32 -18.60 -10.51 -29.24
C SER A 32 -19.91 -10.63 -28.46
N SER A 33 -20.61 -9.51 -28.29
CA SER A 33 -22.00 -9.51 -27.82
C SER A 33 -22.93 -9.66 -29.01
N SER A 34 -23.51 -10.86 -29.17
CA SER A 34 -24.71 -11.07 -29.99
C SER A 34 -25.92 -11.13 -29.07
N ASN A 35 -26.78 -10.13 -29.20
CA ASN A 35 -28.12 -10.06 -28.63
C ASN A 35 -28.93 -11.34 -28.92
N ARG A 36 -29.54 -11.91 -27.88
CA ARG A 36 -30.90 -12.49 -27.89
C ARG A 36 -31.34 -12.77 -26.46
N GLY A 37 -32.45 -12.16 -26.06
CA GLY A 37 -33.09 -12.40 -24.78
C GLY A 37 -33.90 -13.71 -24.77
N ALA A 38 -34.04 -14.28 -23.57
CA ALA A 38 -35.22 -15.02 -23.13
C ALA A 38 -35.12 -15.15 -21.61
N ALA A 39 -36.23 -14.84 -20.94
CA ALA A 39 -36.45 -15.09 -19.52
C ALA A 39 -36.46 -16.59 -19.23
N ASP A 40 -35.93 -17.01 -18.09
CA ASP A 40 -36.73 -17.68 -17.06
C ASP A 40 -35.87 -18.07 -15.83
N ALA A 41 -36.57 -18.17 -14.72
CA ALA A 41 -36.10 -18.30 -13.34
C ALA A 41 -35.17 -19.48 -13.06
N PHE A 42 -34.14 -19.26 -12.23
CA PHE A 42 -33.70 -20.24 -11.22
C PHE A 42 -32.89 -19.52 -10.12
N SER A 43 -33.42 -19.54 -8.90
CA SER A 43 -32.80 -19.00 -7.69
C SER A 43 -31.79 -19.99 -7.11
N LEU A 44 -30.52 -19.62 -7.09
CA LEU A 44 -29.49 -20.24 -6.24
C LEU A 44 -28.59 -19.14 -5.68
N THR A 45 -28.66 -18.95 -4.38
CA THR A 45 -27.76 -18.11 -3.58
C THR A 45 -26.36 -18.73 -3.54
N PRO A 46 -25.27 -17.99 -3.85
CA PRO A 46 -23.93 -18.36 -3.44
C PRO A 46 -23.49 -17.57 -2.21
N SER A 47 -22.94 -18.32 -1.27
CA SER A 47 -22.30 -17.95 -0.03
C SER A 47 -21.19 -16.90 -0.20
N THR A 48 -21.21 -15.91 0.68
CA THR A 48 -20.16 -14.93 0.96
C THR A 48 -18.82 -15.57 1.32
N PRO A 49 -17.69 -15.15 0.72
CA PRO A 49 -16.35 -15.45 1.24
C PRO A 49 -16.02 -14.59 2.48
N PRO A 50 -15.08 -15.04 3.35
CA PRO A 50 -14.77 -14.37 4.60
C PRO A 50 -14.09 -13.02 4.36
N ARG A 51 -14.67 -12.00 5.00
CA ARG A 51 -14.27 -10.60 4.98
C ARG A 51 -13.34 -10.36 6.17
N ASN A 52 -12.02 -10.44 5.98
CA ASN A 52 -11.02 -10.04 6.99
C ASN A 52 -9.83 -9.33 6.32
N ARG A 53 -9.96 -8.01 6.19
CA ARG A 53 -8.90 -7.01 6.34
C ARG A 53 -9.59 -5.65 6.31
N ALA A 54 -9.62 -4.99 7.46
CA ALA A 54 -10.22 -3.68 7.62
C ALA A 54 -9.29 -2.64 6.98
N ILE A 55 -9.52 -2.33 5.71
CA ILE A 55 -9.25 -0.97 5.22
C ILE A 55 -10.40 -0.14 5.81
N THR A 56 -10.09 0.73 6.76
CA THR A 56 -11.05 1.72 7.24
C THR A 56 -11.53 2.53 6.05
N ARG A 57 -12.82 2.43 5.79
CA ARG A 57 -13.49 3.05 4.65
C ARG A 57 -13.64 4.54 4.97
N ASN A 58 -12.60 5.32 4.68
CA ASN A 58 -12.67 6.77 4.85
C ASN A 58 -13.61 7.32 3.76
N GLU A 59 -14.85 7.62 4.14
CA GLU A 59 -15.74 8.46 3.34
C GLU A 59 -15.24 9.89 3.48
N LEU A 60 -14.72 10.45 2.38
CA LEU A 60 -14.29 11.85 2.33
C LEU A 60 -15.50 12.75 2.61
N PRO A 61 -15.39 13.76 3.48
CA PRO A 61 -16.47 14.71 3.71
C PRO A 61 -16.80 15.44 2.40
N THR A 62 -18.05 15.32 1.97
CA THR A 62 -18.59 16.03 0.80
C THR A 62 -18.66 17.53 1.10
N THR A 63 -17.63 18.28 0.73
CA THR A 63 -17.72 19.74 0.66
C THR A 63 -18.37 20.19 -0.65
N THR A 64 -19.16 21.24 -0.53
CA THR A 64 -20.06 21.86 -1.51
C THR A 64 -19.53 21.90 -2.94
N SER A 65 -20.35 21.35 -3.85
CA SER A 65 -20.23 21.35 -5.31
C SER A 65 -19.71 22.67 -5.90
N GLN A 66 -18.42 22.73 -6.22
CA GLN A 66 -17.90 23.67 -7.21
C GLN A 66 -18.10 23.08 -8.61
N ASN A 67 -18.83 23.82 -9.45
CA ASN A 67 -19.10 23.48 -10.84
C ASN A 67 -17.81 23.59 -11.67
N PHE A 68 -17.38 22.50 -12.28
CA PHE A 68 -16.28 22.51 -13.25
C PHE A 68 -16.73 23.20 -14.56
N PRO A 69 -15.94 24.13 -15.13
CA PRO A 69 -16.28 24.76 -16.40
C PRO A 69 -16.23 23.77 -17.57
N THR A 70 -17.28 23.80 -18.40
CA THR A 70 -17.65 22.79 -19.40
C THR A 70 -17.00 22.99 -20.78
N SER A 71 -15.91 23.75 -20.90
CA SER A 71 -15.29 24.06 -22.20
C SER A 71 -14.00 23.27 -22.44
N TRP A 72 -14.13 21.98 -22.78
CA TRP A 72 -13.01 21.13 -23.20
C TRP A 72 -13.41 20.32 -24.44
N GLN A 73 -13.45 20.98 -25.60
CA GLN A 73 -13.56 20.30 -26.90
C GLN A 73 -12.54 20.90 -27.86
N GLY A 74 -11.44 20.19 -28.06
CA GLY A 74 -10.53 20.44 -29.17
C GLY A 74 -9.05 20.49 -28.77
N LEU A 75 -8.37 19.35 -28.84
CA LEU A 75 -7.21 19.21 -29.72
C LEU A 75 -6.77 17.74 -29.81
N LEU A 76 -6.55 17.30 -31.05
CA LEU A 76 -6.08 15.96 -31.42
C LEU A 76 -4.58 15.80 -31.13
N TYR A 77 -4.21 14.60 -30.68
CA TYR A 77 -2.84 14.08 -30.54
C TYR A 77 -2.08 14.08 -31.89
N PRO A 78 -0.75 14.33 -31.91
CA PRO A 78 0.19 13.24 -31.63
C PRO A 78 1.46 13.62 -30.83
N ASN A 79 1.90 12.67 -30.00
CA ASN A 79 3.28 12.36 -29.58
C ASN A 79 4.38 13.42 -29.74
N LYS A 80 4.69 14.13 -28.65
CA LYS A 80 6.05 14.41 -28.15
C LYS A 80 5.94 15.14 -26.83
N ARG A 81 6.66 14.66 -25.81
CA ARG A 81 6.98 15.35 -24.54
C ARG A 81 7.20 16.86 -24.75
N ARG A 82 6.11 17.61 -24.72
CA ARG A 82 6.08 19.06 -24.65
C ARG A 82 4.87 19.33 -23.77
N ARG A 83 5.09 19.14 -22.47
CA ARG A 83 4.22 19.63 -21.40
C ARG A 83 3.97 21.11 -21.69
N ARG A 84 2.88 21.37 -22.41
CA ARG A 84 1.95 22.39 -21.96
C ARG A 84 1.10 21.66 -20.95
N THR A 85 1.66 21.48 -19.75
CA THR A 85 0.90 21.73 -18.54
C THR A 85 0.26 23.09 -18.80
N ALA A 86 -0.96 23.05 -19.35
CA ALA A 86 -1.87 24.16 -19.15
C ALA A 86 -1.74 24.44 -17.66
N THR A 87 -1.40 25.67 -17.35
CA THR A 87 -1.07 26.21 -16.05
C THR A 87 -2.23 25.91 -15.09
N PHE A 88 -2.37 24.66 -14.70
CA PHE A 88 -3.00 24.23 -13.48
C PHE A 88 -1.99 24.73 -12.48
N ALA A 89 -2.16 25.99 -12.06
CA ALA A 89 -1.81 26.32 -10.70
C ALA A 89 -2.25 25.11 -9.87
N LEU A 90 -1.30 24.46 -9.21
CA LEU A 90 -1.51 23.31 -8.34
C LEU A 90 -2.35 23.75 -7.13
N GLU A 91 -3.55 24.28 -7.35
CA GLU A 91 -4.59 24.47 -6.36
C GLU A 91 -5.26 23.13 -6.02
N MET A 92 -4.75 22.01 -6.54
CA MET A 92 -5.30 20.69 -6.28
C MET A 92 -4.22 19.72 -5.83
N ALA A 93 -4.30 19.30 -4.57
CA ALA A 93 -3.63 18.13 -4.01
C ALA A 93 -3.93 16.79 -4.73
N LEU A 94 -4.85 16.78 -5.71
CA LEU A 94 -5.06 15.63 -6.60
C LEU A 94 -4.81 16.03 -8.05
N VAL A 95 -3.82 15.43 -8.67
CA VAL A 95 -3.52 15.59 -10.09
C VAL A 95 -4.02 14.36 -10.84
N PRO A 96 -5.07 14.46 -11.68
CA PRO A 96 -5.54 13.31 -12.45
C PRO A 96 -4.44 12.82 -13.40
N LEU A 97 -4.28 11.51 -13.51
CA LEU A 97 -3.27 10.88 -14.37
C LEU A 97 -3.94 10.12 -15.54
N PRO A 98 -3.33 10.09 -16.73
CA PRO A 98 -3.81 9.27 -17.84
C PRO A 98 -3.55 7.79 -17.55
N SER A 99 -4.36 6.91 -18.13
CA SER A 99 -4.23 5.46 -17.95
C SER A 99 -2.87 4.94 -18.40
N GLU A 100 -2.29 5.54 -19.45
CA GLU A 100 -0.95 5.17 -19.94
C GLU A 100 0.16 5.45 -18.91
N GLU A 101 0.09 6.58 -18.21
CA GLU A 101 1.05 6.90 -17.14
C GLU A 101 0.77 6.04 -15.90
N LEU A 102 -0.50 5.81 -15.56
CA LEU A 102 -0.87 4.91 -14.47
C LEU A 102 -0.36 3.47 -14.70
N GLU A 103 -0.45 2.95 -15.93
CA GLU A 103 0.08 1.62 -16.27
C GLU A 103 1.61 1.53 -16.16
N GLN A 104 2.33 2.64 -16.33
CA GLN A 104 3.79 2.70 -16.15
C GLN A 104 4.17 2.80 -14.68
N LEU A 105 3.43 3.61 -13.92
CA LEU A 105 3.68 3.85 -12.49
C LEU A 105 3.20 2.69 -11.62
N LEU A 106 2.15 1.97 -12.01
CA LEU A 106 1.62 0.83 -11.27
C LEU A 106 2.28 -0.48 -11.71
N SER A 107 2.71 -1.27 -10.74
CA SER A 107 3.26 -2.62 -10.95
C SER A 107 2.18 -3.70 -11.07
N VAL A 108 1.06 -3.39 -11.74
CA VAL A 108 -0.12 -4.28 -11.88
C VAL A 108 0.03 -5.37 -12.95
N GLY A 109 1.08 -5.30 -13.78
CA GLY A 109 1.40 -6.29 -14.80
C GLY A 109 2.11 -7.54 -14.25
N PRO A 110 3.12 -8.07 -14.98
CA PRO A 110 3.97 -9.14 -14.47
C PRO A 110 4.59 -8.74 -13.13
N PRO A 111 4.64 -9.66 -12.14
CA PRO A 111 5.08 -9.32 -10.81
C PRO A 111 6.52 -8.83 -10.79
N THR A 112 6.77 -7.71 -10.11
CA THR A 112 8.11 -7.11 -10.02
C THR A 112 8.99 -7.85 -9.01
N GLY A 113 10.30 -7.61 -9.06
CA GLY A 113 11.24 -8.20 -8.11
C GLY A 113 10.93 -7.85 -6.65
N GLU A 114 10.46 -6.63 -6.39
CA GLU A 114 10.07 -6.16 -5.06
C GLU A 114 8.80 -6.84 -4.54
N GLN A 115 7.81 -7.02 -5.41
CA GLN A 115 6.61 -7.80 -5.10
C GLN A 115 6.97 -9.25 -4.79
N TYR A 116 7.89 -9.83 -5.57
CA TYR A 116 8.38 -11.18 -5.35
C TYR A 116 9.13 -11.29 -4.00
N ALA A 117 10.00 -10.33 -3.67
CA ALA A 117 10.73 -10.28 -2.40
C ALA A 117 9.77 -10.21 -1.20
N THR A 118 8.68 -9.45 -1.32
CA THR A 118 7.65 -9.33 -0.27
C THR A 118 7.02 -10.69 0.06
N TYR A 119 6.74 -11.53 -0.94
CA TYR A 119 6.16 -12.87 -0.72
C TYR A 119 7.13 -13.90 -0.18
N TRP A 120 8.43 -13.72 -0.43
CA TRP A 120 9.44 -14.56 0.22
C TRP A 120 9.56 -14.26 1.71
N GLY A 121 9.09 -13.10 2.17
CA GLY A 121 9.12 -12.70 3.57
C GLY A 121 10.15 -11.60 3.81
N ARG A 122 9.78 -10.63 4.65
CA ARG A 122 10.66 -9.52 5.02
C ARG A 122 11.67 -9.99 6.07
N THR A 123 11.23 -10.79 7.03
CA THR A 123 12.08 -11.33 8.11
C THR A 123 12.69 -12.71 7.76
N PRO A 124 13.83 -13.10 8.35
CA PRO A 124 14.41 -14.44 8.16
C PRO A 124 13.47 -15.57 8.60
N GLN A 125 12.67 -15.34 9.64
CA GLN A 125 11.70 -16.30 10.15
C GLN A 125 10.57 -16.55 9.15
N GLU A 126 10.00 -15.49 8.57
CA GLU A 126 9.02 -15.60 7.49
C GLU A 126 9.60 -16.35 6.27
N ARG A 127 10.83 -16.02 5.87
CA ARG A 127 11.53 -16.68 4.75
C ARG A 127 11.67 -18.18 4.96
N TYR A 128 12.12 -18.60 6.14
CA TYR A 128 12.21 -20.02 6.46
C TYR A 128 10.83 -20.70 6.45
N GLY A 129 9.82 -20.05 7.02
CA GLY A 129 8.44 -20.54 6.99
C GLY A 129 7.93 -20.76 5.55
N ARG A 130 8.19 -19.81 4.64
CA ARG A 130 7.81 -19.91 3.22
C ARG A 130 8.60 -20.97 2.45
N ILE A 131 9.90 -21.12 2.73
CA ILE A 131 10.72 -22.19 2.15
C ILE A 131 10.20 -23.56 2.59
N LEU A 132 9.84 -23.73 3.87
CA LEU A 132 9.27 -24.98 4.36
C LEU A 132 7.88 -25.26 3.77
N GLU A 133 6.99 -24.27 3.78
CA GLU A 133 5.65 -24.37 3.18
C GLU A 133 5.75 -24.82 1.72
N SER A 134 6.59 -24.14 0.93
CA SER A 134 6.79 -24.47 -0.48
C SER A 134 7.46 -25.84 -0.69
N SER A 135 8.43 -26.22 0.15
CA SER A 135 9.10 -27.52 0.08
C SER A 135 8.13 -28.67 0.38
N ILE A 136 7.28 -28.53 1.39
CA ILE A 136 6.28 -29.54 1.76
C ILE A 136 5.24 -29.70 0.65
N VAL A 137 4.71 -28.58 0.11
CA VAL A 137 3.76 -28.64 -1.00
C VAL A 137 4.38 -29.27 -2.25
N SER A 138 5.63 -28.91 -2.57
CA SER A 138 6.34 -29.48 -3.73
C SER A 138 6.56 -30.98 -3.55
N PHE A 139 7.01 -31.41 -2.36
CA PHE A 139 7.23 -32.81 -2.03
C PHE A 139 5.91 -33.60 -2.11
N LEU A 140 4.88 -33.20 -1.38
CA LEU A 140 3.58 -33.89 -1.38
C LEU A 140 2.93 -33.89 -2.76
N GLY A 141 3.03 -32.78 -3.51
CA GLY A 141 2.49 -32.66 -4.86
C GLY A 141 3.16 -33.58 -5.87
N VAL A 142 4.49 -33.74 -5.81
CA VAL A 142 5.21 -34.71 -6.65
C VAL A 142 4.82 -36.14 -6.29
N PHE A 143 4.73 -36.49 -5.00
CA PHE A 143 4.24 -37.81 -4.58
C PHE A 143 2.81 -38.08 -5.03
N PHE A 144 1.92 -37.09 -4.89
CA PHE A 144 0.55 -37.17 -5.38
C PHE A 144 0.51 -37.39 -6.90
N SER A 145 1.33 -36.67 -7.66
CA SER A 145 1.42 -36.85 -9.12
C SER A 145 1.87 -38.25 -9.52
N TYR A 146 2.77 -38.87 -8.74
CA TYR A 146 3.18 -40.26 -8.94
C TYR A 146 2.00 -41.22 -8.80
N PHE A 147 1.17 -41.07 -7.76
CA PHE A 147 -0.03 -41.91 -7.61
C PHE A 147 -1.08 -41.65 -8.70
N LEU A 148 -1.24 -40.38 -9.10
CA LEU A 148 -2.16 -39.99 -10.16
C LEU A 148 -1.78 -40.62 -11.51
N SER A 149 -0.50 -40.96 -11.72
CA SER A 149 -0.05 -41.66 -12.93
C SER A 149 -0.71 -43.02 -13.14
N PHE A 150 -1.09 -43.72 -12.06
CA PHE A 150 -1.81 -45.00 -12.14
C PHE A 150 -3.26 -44.83 -12.60
N VAL A 151 -3.88 -43.67 -12.34
CA VAL A 151 -5.30 -43.42 -12.62
C VAL A 151 -5.49 -42.74 -13.97
N MET A 152 -4.73 -41.67 -14.23
CA MET A 152 -4.90 -40.78 -15.38
C MET A 152 -3.82 -40.96 -16.46
N GLY A 153 -2.83 -41.81 -16.22
CA GLY A 153 -1.70 -42.06 -17.11
C GLY A 153 -0.48 -41.16 -16.88
N GLY A 154 0.67 -41.57 -17.41
CA GLY A 154 1.97 -40.95 -17.13
C GLY A 154 2.12 -39.52 -17.66
N PHE A 155 1.43 -39.15 -18.76
CA PHE A 155 1.55 -37.82 -19.34
C PHE A 155 0.99 -36.72 -18.43
N VAL A 156 -0.26 -36.87 -17.96
CA VAL A 156 -0.92 -35.91 -17.06
C VAL A 156 -0.18 -35.80 -15.73
N ALA A 157 0.27 -36.94 -15.20
CA ALA A 157 1.09 -36.99 -13.99
C ALA A 157 2.40 -36.21 -14.15
N THR A 158 3.06 -36.29 -15.30
CA THR A 158 4.32 -35.56 -15.54
C THR A 158 4.10 -34.04 -15.57
N ILE A 159 3.02 -33.56 -16.20
CA ILE A 159 2.70 -32.12 -16.23
C ILE A 159 2.43 -31.62 -14.80
N LEU A 160 1.56 -32.30 -14.05
CA LEU A 160 1.21 -31.90 -12.69
C LEU A 160 2.42 -32.02 -11.73
N GLY A 161 3.20 -33.09 -11.86
CA GLY A 161 4.43 -33.27 -11.08
C GLY A 161 5.44 -32.16 -11.34
N THR A 162 5.55 -31.69 -12.58
CA THR A 162 6.43 -30.56 -12.93
C THR A 162 5.91 -29.25 -12.32
N LEU A 163 4.60 -28.99 -12.37
CA LEU A 163 3.99 -27.80 -11.74
C LEU A 163 4.21 -27.79 -10.22
N PHE A 164 4.00 -28.93 -9.54
CA PHE A 164 4.26 -29.05 -8.12
C PHE A 164 5.74 -28.94 -7.78
N PHE A 165 6.64 -29.51 -8.60
CA PHE A 165 8.07 -29.38 -8.39
C PHE A 165 8.55 -27.92 -8.43
N PHE A 166 7.94 -27.10 -9.31
CA PHE A 166 8.23 -25.67 -9.41
C PHE A 166 7.34 -24.78 -8.54
N TRP A 167 6.56 -25.36 -7.61
CA TRP A 167 5.61 -24.60 -6.79
C TRP A 167 6.28 -23.49 -5.97
N GLY A 168 7.50 -23.72 -5.45
CA GLY A 168 8.23 -22.70 -4.70
C GLY A 168 8.55 -21.43 -5.50
N ILE A 169 8.71 -21.54 -6.83
CA ILE A 169 8.95 -20.39 -7.71
C ILE A 169 7.63 -19.79 -8.20
N LEU A 170 6.65 -20.64 -8.51
CA LEU A 170 5.36 -20.21 -9.06
C LEU A 170 4.45 -19.57 -8.00
N SER A 171 4.50 -20.04 -6.75
CA SER A 171 3.61 -19.61 -5.67
C SER A 171 3.70 -18.09 -5.40
N PRO A 172 4.89 -17.48 -5.22
CA PRO A 172 5.00 -16.03 -5.08
C PRO A 172 4.46 -15.26 -6.30
N GLN A 173 4.71 -15.74 -7.52
CA GLN A 173 4.22 -15.09 -8.73
C GLN A 173 2.69 -15.08 -8.81
N PHE A 174 2.05 -16.21 -8.51
CA PHE A 174 0.59 -16.30 -8.50
C PHE A 174 -0.03 -15.45 -7.40
N LYS A 175 0.56 -15.45 -6.19
CA LYS A 175 0.08 -14.62 -5.08
C LYS A 175 0.18 -13.12 -5.42
N ALA A 176 1.28 -12.70 -6.04
CA ALA A 176 1.45 -11.32 -6.52
C ALA A 176 0.44 -10.94 -7.60
N ALA A 177 0.29 -11.80 -8.62
CA ALA A 177 -0.71 -11.56 -9.67
C ALA A 177 -2.14 -11.49 -9.11
N GLN A 178 -2.49 -12.37 -8.15
CA GLN A 178 -3.77 -12.30 -7.46
C GLN A 178 -3.94 -10.98 -6.71
N ARG A 179 -2.90 -10.53 -6.00
CA ARG A 179 -2.97 -9.28 -5.24
C ARG A 179 -3.09 -8.05 -6.13
N ASN A 180 -2.36 -8.02 -7.25
CA ASN A 180 -2.47 -6.97 -8.26
C ASN A 180 -3.88 -6.94 -8.89
N TRP A 181 -4.47 -8.12 -9.11
CA TRP A 181 -5.84 -8.22 -9.63
C TRP A 181 -6.89 -7.79 -8.60
N GLU A 182 -6.72 -8.16 -7.31
CA GLU A 182 -7.56 -7.70 -6.20
C GLU A 182 -7.49 -6.19 -6.02
N PHE A 183 -6.30 -5.60 -6.16
CA PHE A 183 -6.08 -4.16 -6.08
C PHE A 183 -6.88 -3.39 -7.13
N LEU A 184 -6.94 -3.89 -8.37
CA LEU A 184 -7.77 -3.32 -9.43
C LEU A 184 -9.24 -3.77 -9.34
N GLY A 185 -9.57 -4.77 -8.52
CA GLY A 185 -10.90 -5.36 -8.43
C GLY A 185 -11.42 -5.88 -9.78
N GLY A 186 -10.51 -6.33 -10.66
CA GLY A 186 -10.81 -6.79 -12.03
C GLY A 186 -11.26 -5.70 -13.01
N ARG A 187 -11.06 -4.43 -12.68
CA ARG A 187 -11.45 -3.29 -13.52
C ARG A 187 -10.27 -2.77 -14.34
N GLN A 188 -10.56 -2.19 -15.49
CA GLN A 188 -9.56 -1.55 -16.33
C GLN A 188 -9.32 -0.12 -15.86
N LEU A 189 -8.09 0.37 -16.04
CA LEU A 189 -7.76 1.78 -15.85
C LEU A 189 -8.39 2.61 -16.97
N VAL A 190 -8.95 3.76 -16.63
CA VAL A 190 -9.66 4.63 -17.58
C VAL A 190 -9.10 6.04 -17.51
N ASP A 191 -8.85 6.62 -18.68
CA ASP A 191 -8.42 8.01 -18.80
C ASP A 191 -9.51 8.96 -18.30
N PRO A 192 -9.17 9.91 -17.40
CA PRO A 192 -10.15 10.87 -16.91
C PRO A 192 -10.62 11.87 -17.98
N TRP A 193 -9.90 11.99 -19.10
CA TRP A 193 -10.25 12.91 -20.21
C TRP A 193 -11.01 12.25 -21.36
N LYS A 194 -11.10 10.91 -21.42
CA LYS A 194 -11.89 10.25 -22.47
C LYS A 194 -13.37 10.50 -22.20
N GLY A 195 -14.05 11.13 -23.16
CA GLY A 195 -15.49 11.40 -23.12
C GLY A 195 -16.27 10.10 -23.30
N GLY A 196 -16.49 9.37 -22.22
CA GLY A 196 -17.37 8.21 -22.12
C GLY A 196 -18.34 8.37 -20.96
N ASP A 197 -19.27 7.42 -20.83
CA ASP A 197 -20.24 7.41 -19.72
C ASP A 197 -19.48 7.50 -18.37
N PRO A 198 -19.70 8.54 -17.55
CA PRO A 198 -18.88 8.83 -16.37
C PRO A 198 -18.88 7.70 -15.32
N ASP A 199 -19.90 6.83 -15.38
CA ASP A 199 -20.09 5.68 -14.51
C ASP A 199 -19.64 4.35 -15.17
N GLY A 200 -18.92 4.42 -16.29
CA GLY A 200 -18.28 3.27 -16.93
C GLY A 200 -17.35 2.55 -15.95
N ALA A 201 -17.39 1.21 -15.95
CA ALA A 201 -16.89 0.30 -14.92
C ALA A 201 -15.38 0.31 -14.63
N GLY A 202 -14.64 1.35 -15.02
CA GLY A 202 -13.20 1.46 -14.83
C GLY A 202 -12.75 2.12 -13.53
N LEU A 203 -11.44 2.27 -13.41
CA LEU A 203 -10.76 2.97 -12.33
C LEU A 203 -10.05 4.21 -12.88
N TYR A 204 -10.34 5.35 -12.28
CA TYR A 204 -9.61 6.60 -12.50
C TYR A 204 -8.47 6.68 -11.50
N GLY A 205 -7.28 7.05 -11.95
CA GLY A 205 -6.14 7.29 -11.06
C GLY A 205 -5.78 8.77 -10.97
N ALA A 206 -5.33 9.18 -9.79
CA ALA A 206 -4.78 10.50 -9.55
C ALA A 206 -3.56 10.41 -8.64
N LEU A 207 -2.59 11.27 -8.91
CA LEU A 207 -1.48 11.55 -8.01
C LEU A 207 -2.00 12.37 -6.84
N TYR A 208 -1.80 11.88 -5.64
CA TYR A 208 -2.07 12.58 -4.40
C TYR A 208 -0.78 13.18 -3.87
N LEU A 209 -0.81 14.49 -3.63
CA LEU A 209 0.24 15.26 -2.99
C LEU A 209 -0.33 15.78 -1.68
N GLY A 210 0.36 15.50 -0.58
CA GLY A 210 -0.03 15.97 0.74
C GLY A 210 1.15 15.93 1.68
N PHE A 211 0.88 15.92 2.97
CA PHE A 211 1.91 15.86 4.00
C PHE A 211 1.48 14.91 5.12
N VAL A 212 2.47 14.47 5.90
CA VAL A 212 2.26 13.69 7.12
C VAL A 212 1.65 14.60 8.19
N ASP A 213 0.40 14.36 8.58
CA ASP A 213 -0.25 15.09 9.68
C ASP A 213 0.19 14.51 11.02
N ASP A 214 0.19 13.18 11.13
CA ASP A 214 0.45 12.46 12.38
C ASP A 214 1.01 11.06 12.10
N VAL A 215 1.91 10.59 12.96
CA VAL A 215 2.58 9.29 12.87
C VAL A 215 2.66 8.68 14.25
N CYS A 216 2.11 7.48 14.38
CA CYS A 216 2.17 6.73 15.63
C CYS A 216 2.27 5.23 15.40
N VAL A 217 2.76 4.52 16.41
CA VAL A 217 2.81 3.06 16.42
C VAL A 217 1.62 2.52 17.19
N VAL A 218 0.99 1.46 16.67
CA VAL A 218 -0.17 0.80 17.29
C VAL A 218 0.00 -0.72 17.25
N GLU A 219 -0.54 -1.41 18.25
CA GLU A 219 -0.54 -2.89 18.28
C GLU A 219 -1.55 -3.44 17.27
N GLN A 220 -2.78 -2.90 17.25
CA GLN A 220 -3.80 -3.28 16.27
C GLN A 220 -4.38 -2.07 15.53
N SER A 221 -4.87 -2.32 14.31
CA SER A 221 -5.46 -1.28 13.45
C SER A 221 -6.64 -0.54 14.10
N THR A 222 -7.38 -1.18 15.00
CA THR A 222 -8.54 -0.62 15.70
C THR A 222 -8.20 -0.01 17.06
N ASP A 223 -6.96 -0.12 17.52
CA ASP A 223 -6.61 0.34 18.85
C ASP A 223 -6.60 1.86 18.95
N THR A 224 -6.99 2.33 20.13
CA THR A 224 -6.94 3.74 20.52
C THR A 224 -5.63 4.10 21.24
N ARG A 225 -4.84 3.10 21.62
CA ARG A 225 -3.52 3.32 22.21
C ARG A 225 -2.53 3.58 21.08
N GLU A 226 -1.94 4.75 21.13
CA GLU A 226 -0.95 5.23 20.17
C GLU A 226 0.35 5.41 20.96
N TYR A 227 1.44 4.88 20.42
CA TYR A 227 2.78 5.04 20.94
C TYR A 227 3.56 5.99 20.04
N ASP A 228 4.41 6.81 20.63
CA ASP A 228 5.25 7.75 19.88
C ASP A 228 6.34 6.98 19.12
N LEU A 229 6.62 7.40 17.90
CA LEU A 229 7.63 6.76 17.06
C LEU A 229 9.04 6.80 17.70
N ALA A 230 9.32 7.85 18.49
CA ALA A 230 10.59 8.02 19.21
C ALA A 230 10.84 6.93 20.28
N ASP A 231 9.79 6.26 20.78
CA ASP A 231 9.95 5.15 21.73
C ASP A 231 10.50 3.89 21.05
N PHE A 232 10.61 3.88 19.71
CA PHE A 232 11.02 2.75 18.88
C PHE A 232 12.35 2.98 18.14
N GLU A 233 13.21 3.90 18.60
CA GLU A 233 14.51 4.21 17.95
C GLU A 233 15.42 2.98 17.74
N ASP A 234 15.32 1.95 18.60
CA ASP A 234 16.08 0.70 18.51
C ASP A 234 15.27 -0.48 17.90
N TYR A 235 14.11 -0.19 17.31
CA TYR A 235 13.26 -1.20 16.69
C TYR A 235 13.92 -1.81 15.45
N THR A 236 13.84 -3.14 15.36
CA THR A 236 14.10 -3.88 14.12
C THR A 236 13.00 -4.91 13.92
N MET A 237 12.65 -5.21 12.68
CA MET A 237 11.63 -6.24 12.41
C MET A 237 12.00 -7.63 12.96
N GLU A 238 13.29 -7.90 13.20
CA GLU A 238 13.75 -9.18 13.78
C GLU A 238 13.57 -9.24 15.30
N THR A 239 13.61 -8.08 15.97
CA THR A 239 13.48 -7.94 17.42
C THR A 239 12.09 -7.42 17.82
N ASP A 240 11.09 -7.60 16.96
CA ASP A 240 9.72 -7.23 17.28
C ASP A 240 9.18 -8.14 18.41
N ASP A 241 9.24 -7.61 19.64
CA ASP A 241 8.78 -8.32 20.83
C ASP A 241 7.29 -8.66 20.75
N LEU A 242 6.46 -7.80 20.14
CA LEU A 242 5.03 -8.05 20.01
C LEU A 242 4.78 -9.24 19.10
N GLU A 243 5.49 -9.32 17.97
CA GLU A 243 5.39 -10.47 17.06
C GLU A 243 5.88 -11.75 17.74
N GLN A 244 6.94 -11.69 18.54
CA GLN A 244 7.45 -12.86 19.27
C GLN A 244 6.44 -13.40 20.30
N TYR A 245 5.72 -12.52 21.01
CA TYR A 245 4.78 -12.93 22.06
C TYR A 245 3.38 -13.24 21.55
N THR A 246 2.88 -12.48 20.57
CA THR A 246 1.49 -12.56 20.10
C THR A 246 1.36 -13.19 18.72
N GLY A 247 2.43 -13.18 17.91
CA GLY A 247 2.40 -13.55 16.49
C GLY A 247 1.92 -12.43 15.57
N GLU A 248 1.62 -11.24 16.10
CA GLU A 248 1.22 -10.05 15.33
C GLU A 248 2.30 -8.96 15.48
N PRO A 249 2.78 -8.35 14.39
CA PRO A 249 3.79 -7.29 14.47
C PRO A 249 3.18 -5.96 14.87
N TYR A 250 4.01 -5.05 15.38
CA TYR A 250 3.59 -3.65 15.53
C TYR A 250 3.21 -3.06 14.16
N LEU A 251 2.25 -2.14 14.17
CA LEU A 251 1.79 -1.43 12.99
C LEU A 251 2.14 0.04 13.09
N LEU A 252 2.65 0.61 12.01
CA LEU A 252 2.75 2.04 11.83
C LEU A 252 1.40 2.57 11.32
N ARG A 253 0.86 3.57 12.01
CA ARG A 253 -0.32 4.33 11.59
C ARG A 253 0.14 5.71 11.13
N VAL A 254 -0.12 6.01 9.87
CA VAL A 254 0.23 7.30 9.26
C VAL A 254 -1.06 7.99 8.84
N ARG A 255 -1.28 9.20 9.37
CA ARG A 255 -2.35 10.09 8.93
C ARG A 255 -1.73 11.13 8.00
N LEU A 256 -2.32 11.26 6.82
CA LEU A 256 -1.95 12.26 5.83
C LEU A 256 -3.06 13.29 5.74
N ARG A 257 -2.68 14.54 5.51
CA ARG A 257 -3.59 15.62 5.20
C ARG A 257 -3.11 16.34 3.93
N ASP A 258 -4.04 16.97 3.25
CA ASP A 258 -3.74 17.87 2.14
C ASP A 258 -4.19 19.31 2.43
N SER A 259 -3.81 20.25 1.57
CA SER A 259 -4.22 21.66 1.62
C SER A 259 -5.74 21.90 1.59
N LYS A 260 -6.54 20.90 1.18
CA LYS A 260 -8.00 20.98 1.15
C LYS A 260 -8.65 20.40 2.41
N GLY A 261 -7.85 19.94 3.38
CA GLY A 261 -8.32 19.33 4.62
C GLY A 261 -8.89 17.92 4.42
N ARG A 262 -8.55 17.24 3.32
CA ARG A 262 -8.87 15.82 3.13
C ARG A 262 -7.87 15.00 3.90
N GLU A 263 -8.38 13.99 4.61
CA GLU A 263 -7.57 13.14 5.47
C GLU A 263 -7.53 11.72 4.92
N LEU A 264 -6.34 11.13 4.97
CA LEU A 264 -6.12 9.75 4.64
C LEU A 264 -5.38 9.06 5.78
N GLN A 265 -5.77 7.83 6.09
CA GLN A 265 -5.10 7.03 7.10
C GLN A 265 -4.68 5.69 6.51
N ILE A 266 -3.42 5.34 6.73
CA ILE A 266 -2.84 4.07 6.29
C ILE A 266 -2.21 3.37 7.49
N HIS A 267 -2.39 2.06 7.53
CA HIS A 267 -1.70 1.17 8.45
C HIS A 267 -0.76 0.27 7.65
N THR A 268 0.48 0.17 8.08
CA THR A 268 1.47 -0.74 7.52
C THR A 268 2.19 -1.48 8.63
N ARG A 269 2.74 -2.66 8.35
CA ARG A 269 3.67 -3.32 9.28
C ARG A 269 4.83 -2.39 9.63
N MET A 270 5.17 -2.25 10.91
CA MET A 270 6.29 -1.43 11.38
C MET A 270 7.63 -1.94 10.81
N SER A 271 8.53 -1.02 10.51
CA SER A 271 9.85 -1.31 9.93
C SER A 271 10.86 -0.26 10.38
N GLU A 272 12.12 -0.66 10.51
CA GLU A 272 13.24 0.27 10.78
C GLU A 272 13.36 1.39 9.73
N GLU A 273 12.89 1.18 8.49
CA GLU A 273 12.88 2.18 7.41
C GLU A 273 11.97 3.39 7.70
N TYR A 274 11.09 3.29 8.70
CA TYR A 274 10.09 4.30 9.00
C TYR A 274 10.47 5.22 10.15
N LEU A 275 11.58 4.96 10.84
CA LEU A 275 11.98 5.70 12.04
C LEU A 275 12.30 7.16 11.77
N ASP A 276 12.74 7.49 10.55
CA ASP A 276 13.10 8.86 10.15
C ASP A 276 11.88 9.70 9.72
N ILE A 277 10.67 9.12 9.68
CA ILE A 277 9.46 9.84 9.28
C ILE A 277 9.06 10.83 10.38
N GLN A 278 8.87 12.08 9.98
CA GLN A 278 8.39 13.14 10.87
C GLN A 278 7.07 13.72 10.35
N THR A 279 6.35 14.40 11.23
CA THR A 279 5.20 15.19 10.83
C THR A 279 5.63 16.32 9.91
N LYS A 280 4.71 16.79 9.06
CA LYS A 280 4.87 17.80 8.01
C LYS A 280 5.73 17.41 6.81
N MET A 281 6.35 16.22 6.82
CA MET A 281 7.06 15.74 5.63
C MET A 281 6.09 15.59 4.45
N PRO A 282 6.48 16.02 3.23
CA PRO A 282 5.67 15.87 2.05
C PRO A 282 5.56 14.40 1.64
N VAL A 283 4.38 14.01 1.16
CA VAL A 283 4.05 12.64 0.78
C VAL A 283 3.39 12.61 -0.58
N MET A 284 3.77 11.60 -1.36
CA MET A 284 3.16 11.28 -2.64
C MET A 284 2.49 9.89 -2.60
N ALA A 285 1.33 9.77 -3.24
CA ALA A 285 0.66 8.48 -3.46
C ALA A 285 -0.10 8.45 -4.77
N ILE A 286 -0.48 7.27 -5.24
CA ILE A 286 -1.48 7.12 -6.31
C ILE A 286 -2.78 6.61 -5.70
N LEU A 287 -3.85 7.38 -5.90
CA LEU A 287 -5.20 7.00 -5.50
C LEU A 287 -5.96 6.49 -6.71
N LEU A 288 -6.70 5.39 -6.53
CA LEU A 288 -7.64 4.88 -7.51
C LEU A 288 -9.06 5.10 -7.03
N SER A 289 -9.94 5.55 -7.94
CA SER A 289 -11.34 5.79 -7.66
C SER A 289 -12.24 5.22 -8.75
N THR A 290 -13.42 4.76 -8.36
CA THR A 290 -14.49 4.39 -9.31
C THR A 290 -15.19 5.60 -9.92
N ARG A 291 -14.90 6.81 -9.45
CA ARG A 291 -15.54 8.05 -9.87
C ARG A 291 -14.50 9.10 -10.20
N ARG A 292 -14.73 9.83 -11.28
CA ARG A 292 -13.82 10.89 -11.74
C ARG A 292 -13.57 12.00 -10.71
N LYS A 293 -14.51 12.21 -9.79
CA LYS A 293 -14.41 13.24 -8.73
C LYS A 293 -13.64 12.78 -7.49
N PHE A 294 -13.23 11.51 -7.41
CA PHE A 294 -12.55 10.94 -6.24
C PHE A 294 -13.34 11.06 -4.93
N ASP A 295 -14.67 11.18 -5.00
CA ASP A 295 -15.59 11.13 -3.86
C ASP A 295 -15.67 9.74 -3.24
N LYS A 296 -15.34 8.70 -4.02
CA LYS A 296 -15.28 7.32 -3.57
C LYS A 296 -13.95 6.67 -3.93
N LEU A 297 -13.09 6.52 -2.94
CA LEU A 297 -11.81 5.81 -3.11
C LEU A 297 -12.06 4.30 -3.29
N ALA A 298 -11.35 3.71 -4.24
CA ALA A 298 -11.38 2.30 -4.55
C ALA A 298 -10.15 1.59 -3.97
N ALA A 299 -8.97 2.17 -4.19
CA ALA A 299 -7.70 1.62 -3.72
C ALA A 299 -6.65 2.74 -3.61
N ILE A 300 -5.59 2.45 -2.86
CA ILE A 300 -4.49 3.37 -2.55
C ILE A 300 -3.20 2.57 -2.62
N THR A 301 -2.20 3.12 -3.32
CA THR A 301 -0.88 2.49 -3.42
C THR A 301 -0.05 2.67 -2.14
N ASP A 302 1.18 2.17 -2.17
CA ASP A 302 2.22 2.62 -1.25
C ASP A 302 2.45 4.14 -1.36
N LEU A 303 2.85 4.73 -0.24
CA LEU A 303 3.21 6.13 -0.12
C LEU A 303 4.71 6.27 -0.30
N PHE A 304 5.14 7.34 -0.96
CA PHE A 304 6.54 7.74 -1.00
C PHE A 304 6.73 9.01 -0.19
N VAL A 305 7.69 8.99 0.74
CA VAL A 305 8.12 10.16 1.52
C VAL A 305 9.52 10.54 1.05
N PRO A 306 9.65 11.58 0.19
CA PRO A 306 10.93 11.87 -0.43
C PRO A 306 12.01 12.34 0.54
N GLU A 307 11.63 13.05 1.61
CA GLU A 307 12.58 13.56 2.61
C GLU A 307 13.23 12.45 3.43
N ALA A 308 12.49 11.37 3.71
CA ALA A 308 12.97 10.19 4.42
C ALA A 308 13.45 9.07 3.47
N ASP A 309 13.37 9.27 2.15
CA ASP A 309 13.64 8.27 1.10
C ASP A 309 13.02 6.89 1.39
N CYS A 310 11.78 6.87 1.91
CA CYS A 310 11.13 5.64 2.36
C CYS A 310 9.77 5.41 1.67
N TRP A 311 9.39 4.13 1.60
CA TRP A 311 8.14 3.67 0.98
C TRP A 311 7.24 3.04 2.02
N ILE A 312 6.13 3.71 2.35
CA ILE A 312 5.19 3.28 3.38
C ILE A 312 4.12 2.41 2.73
N GLY A 313 4.11 1.12 3.07
CA GLY A 313 3.07 0.20 2.60
C GLY A 313 3.39 -1.28 2.82
N ASP A 314 2.32 -2.07 2.92
CA ASP A 314 2.41 -3.52 3.08
C ASP A 314 2.87 -4.24 1.80
N TYR A 315 2.65 -3.62 0.63
CA TYR A 315 2.89 -4.24 -0.67
C TYR A 315 3.26 -3.19 -1.72
N PRO A 316 4.34 -3.39 -2.51
CA PRO A 316 4.80 -2.43 -3.50
C PRO A 316 3.90 -2.47 -4.76
N TYR A 317 2.92 -1.58 -4.81
CA TYR A 317 2.04 -1.40 -5.98
C TYR A 317 2.59 -0.40 -6.98
N LEU A 318 3.59 0.39 -6.57
CA LEU A 318 4.28 1.33 -7.45
C LEU A 318 5.56 0.73 -8.03
N ASN A 319 5.87 1.15 -9.24
CA ASN A 319 7.19 0.99 -9.82
C ASN A 319 8.08 2.13 -9.32
N ARG A 320 8.82 1.86 -8.24
CA ARG A 320 9.63 2.85 -7.52
C ARG A 320 10.58 3.63 -8.42
N VAL A 321 11.18 2.97 -9.41
CA VAL A 321 12.11 3.58 -10.37
C VAL A 321 11.42 4.62 -11.23
N GLU A 322 10.23 4.31 -11.74
CA GLU A 322 9.47 5.21 -12.60
C GLU A 322 8.91 6.40 -11.81
N VAL A 323 8.46 6.16 -10.57
CA VAL A 323 7.99 7.25 -9.70
C VAL A 323 9.12 8.20 -9.32
N GLN A 324 10.29 7.67 -8.93
CA GLN A 324 11.48 8.49 -8.64
C GLN A 324 11.95 9.24 -9.89
N SER A 325 11.90 8.62 -11.07
CA SER A 325 12.21 9.29 -12.33
C SER A 325 11.21 10.39 -12.66
N LEU A 326 9.91 10.16 -12.44
CA LEU A 326 8.86 11.14 -12.65
C LEU A 326 9.04 12.36 -11.77
N LEU A 327 9.40 12.14 -10.50
CA LEU A 327 9.80 13.19 -9.58
C LEU A 327 11.03 13.93 -10.11
N ALA A 328 12.13 13.24 -10.37
CA ALA A 328 13.38 13.87 -10.82
C ALA A 328 13.26 14.66 -12.14
N GLU A 329 12.31 14.29 -13.01
CA GLU A 329 12.06 14.99 -14.28
C GLU A 329 11.05 16.15 -14.18
N ASP A 330 10.26 16.25 -13.10
CA ASP A 330 9.15 17.20 -13.00
C ASP A 330 9.25 18.17 -11.82
N ASP A 331 9.92 19.30 -12.06
CA ASP A 331 10.03 20.40 -11.09
C ASP A 331 8.66 20.92 -10.61
N GLU A 332 7.60 20.82 -11.43
CA GLU A 332 6.26 21.27 -11.04
C GLU A 332 5.67 20.38 -9.93
N ILE A 333 5.92 19.07 -9.98
CA ILE A 333 5.44 18.13 -8.96
C ILE A 333 6.20 18.33 -7.66
N TRP A 334 7.52 18.55 -7.74
CA TRP A 334 8.32 18.91 -6.57
C TRP A 334 7.85 20.20 -5.93
N ALA A 335 7.64 21.26 -6.73
CA ALA A 335 7.13 22.53 -6.22
C ALA A 335 5.74 22.34 -5.56
N GLY A 336 4.88 21.48 -6.12
CA GLY A 336 3.61 21.11 -5.52
C GLY A 336 3.76 20.43 -4.16
N LEU A 337 4.69 19.47 -4.03
CA LEU A 337 4.99 18.81 -2.76
C LEU A 337 5.52 19.78 -1.71
N GLU A 338 6.48 20.62 -2.08
CA GLU A 338 7.05 21.64 -1.18
C GLU A 338 5.99 22.66 -0.75
N GLN A 339 5.06 23.03 -1.64
CA GLN A 339 3.95 23.92 -1.32
C GLN A 339 3.00 23.28 -0.29
N GLU A 340 2.69 21.99 -0.43
CA GLU A 340 1.84 21.26 0.52
C GLU A 340 2.54 21.09 1.88
N GLY A 341 3.82 20.74 1.92
CA GLY A 341 4.62 20.66 3.15
C GLY A 341 4.81 22.04 3.83
N GLY A 342 5.03 23.09 3.04
CA GLY A 342 5.15 24.47 3.51
C GLY A 342 3.85 25.00 4.12
N PHE A 343 2.69 24.60 3.59
CA PHE A 343 1.39 24.92 4.18
C PHE A 343 1.25 24.32 5.58
N ALA A 344 1.67 23.07 5.77
CA ALA A 344 1.69 22.41 7.07
C ALA A 344 2.63 23.10 8.08
N ALA A 345 3.78 23.60 7.62
CA ALA A 345 4.68 24.36 8.47
C ALA A 345 4.04 25.67 8.96
N ALA A 346 3.42 26.43 8.05
CA ALA A 346 2.78 27.71 8.35
C ALA A 346 1.53 27.58 9.25
N GLU A 347 0.73 26.52 9.08
CA GLU A 347 -0.46 26.29 9.91
C GLU A 347 -0.10 26.07 11.38
N VAL A 348 1.00 25.37 11.67
CA VAL A 348 1.46 25.14 13.04
C VAL A 348 2.00 26.40 13.70
N GLU A 349 2.68 27.27 12.95
CA GLU A 349 3.10 28.58 13.48
C GLU A 349 1.90 29.47 13.84
N ALA A 350 0.78 29.36 13.11
CA ALA A 350 -0.44 30.13 13.39
C ALA A 350 -1.18 29.68 14.67
N TRP A 351 -0.92 28.46 15.15
CA TRP A 351 -1.52 27.89 16.36
C TRP A 351 -0.61 27.90 17.58
N GLU A 352 0.63 28.40 17.49
CA GLU A 352 1.43 28.64 18.70
C GLU A 352 0.60 29.58 19.61
N PRO A 353 0.13 29.10 20.78
CA PRO A 353 -0.69 29.92 21.65
C PRO A 353 0.17 31.11 22.00
N SER A 354 -0.28 32.30 21.54
CA SER A 354 0.36 33.57 21.82
C SER A 354 0.79 33.54 23.28
N PRO A 355 2.09 33.77 23.59
CA PRO A 355 2.62 33.63 24.94
C PRO A 355 1.60 34.22 25.88
N LEU A 356 1.01 33.38 26.73
CA LEU A 356 0.07 33.84 27.74
C LEU A 356 0.78 35.01 28.40
N GLU A 357 0.30 36.22 28.11
CA GLU A 357 0.75 37.41 28.83
C GLU A 357 0.47 37.04 30.27
N ASP A 358 1.55 36.83 31.03
CA ASP A 358 1.53 36.59 32.46
C ASP A 358 0.87 37.84 33.07
N ASP A 359 -0.46 37.86 33.06
CA ASP A 359 -1.27 38.88 33.69
C ASP A 359 -0.95 38.77 35.17
N ASP A 360 -0.10 39.70 35.59
CA ASP A 360 0.27 40.10 36.94
C ASP A 360 -0.74 39.62 38.00
N LEU A 361 -0.55 38.39 38.47
CA LEU A 361 -1.20 37.90 39.69
C LEU A 361 -0.53 38.58 40.88
N ASP A 362 -1.09 39.75 41.15
CA ASP A 362 -1.22 40.48 42.40
C ASP A 362 -0.51 39.86 43.61
N LYS A 363 0.41 40.67 44.15
CA LYS A 363 1.11 40.46 45.42
C LYS A 363 0.11 40.59 46.58
N GLY A 364 -0.62 39.53 46.87
CA GLY A 364 -1.52 39.42 48.01
C GLY A 364 -0.92 38.66 49.20
N SER A 365 -0.25 39.41 50.09
CA SER A 365 0.01 39.14 51.53
C SER A 365 0.00 37.71 52.09
N THR A 366 1.17 37.32 52.62
CA THR A 366 1.39 36.60 53.87
C THR A 366 0.16 36.35 54.75
N ASN A 367 -0.11 35.07 55.03
CA ASN A 367 -0.38 34.61 56.39
C ASN A 367 0.38 33.31 56.63
N LYS A 368 1.37 33.41 57.51
CA LYS A 368 1.81 32.31 58.36
C LYS A 368 0.60 31.93 59.19
N ASP A 369 0.24 30.66 59.20
CA ASP A 369 -0.21 30.02 60.43
C ASP A 369 0.21 28.55 60.36
N ASP A 370 0.82 28.15 61.45
CA ASP A 370 1.43 26.87 61.75
C ASP A 370 0.37 25.77 61.81
N GLU A 371 0.65 24.60 61.22
CA GLU A 371 0.08 23.35 61.72
C GLU A 371 1.04 22.18 61.46
N ASP A 372 1.68 21.77 62.54
CA ASP A 372 2.50 20.58 62.67
C ASP A 372 1.65 19.31 62.42
N ASP A 373 2.00 18.50 61.42
CA ASP A 373 1.48 17.15 61.28
C ASP A 373 2.63 16.11 61.32
N PRO A 374 2.91 15.51 62.49
CA PRO A 374 3.94 14.50 62.62
C PRO A 374 3.33 13.10 62.62
N ASN A 375 2.83 12.61 61.47
CA ASN A 375 2.68 11.17 61.22
C ASN A 375 2.22 10.83 59.80
N SER A 376 3.13 10.39 58.94
CA SER A 376 2.84 9.20 58.11
C SER A 376 4.12 8.50 57.67
N LEU A 377 4.34 7.39 58.36
CA LEU A 377 5.29 6.33 58.11
C LEU A 377 5.24 5.80 56.67
N GLY A 378 6.43 5.58 56.10
CA GLY A 378 6.76 4.32 55.42
C GLY A 378 6.23 4.13 54.00
N ARG A 379 7.02 4.55 53.00
CA ARG A 379 7.07 3.80 51.74
C ARG A 379 8.50 3.67 51.23
N GLU A 380 8.99 2.46 51.42
CA GLU A 380 10.29 1.93 51.09
C GLU A 380 10.56 2.01 49.57
N LYS A 381 11.61 2.74 49.19
CA LYS A 381 12.12 2.81 47.83
C LYS A 381 12.78 1.47 47.47
N VAL A 382 12.07 0.62 46.74
CA VAL A 382 12.67 -0.54 46.06
C VAL A 382 13.47 -0.03 44.86
N ARG A 383 14.79 0.00 45.02
CA ARG A 383 15.78 0.32 44.00
C ARG A 383 16.02 -0.93 43.15
N VAL A 384 15.38 -1.03 41.98
CA VAL A 384 15.66 -2.12 41.03
C VAL A 384 16.97 -1.81 40.31
N GLN A 385 18.02 -2.51 40.73
CA GLN A 385 19.35 -2.49 40.16
C GLN A 385 19.37 -3.47 38.97
N ARG A 386 19.18 -2.98 37.73
CA ARG A 386 19.36 -3.81 36.52
C ARG A 386 20.85 -4.06 36.31
N ARG A 387 21.21 -5.33 36.41
CA ARG A 387 22.54 -5.92 36.26
C ARG A 387 22.83 -6.05 34.76
N GLY A 388 23.83 -5.34 34.28
CA GLY A 388 24.43 -5.61 32.99
C GLY A 388 25.03 -7.03 32.97
N ARG A 389 24.68 -7.81 31.96
CA ARG A 389 25.39 -9.05 31.61
C ARG A 389 25.81 -8.94 30.16
N ARG A 390 27.12 -8.71 29.99
CA ARG A 390 27.84 -9.02 28.76
C ARG A 390 27.75 -10.54 28.54
N LEU A 391 27.42 -10.94 27.33
CA LEU A 391 28.07 -12.05 26.64
C LEU A 391 28.23 -11.63 25.17
#